data_AF-A0A1J6JC03-F1
#
_entry.id   AF-A0A1J6JC03-F1
#
_cell.length_a   1.000
_cell.length_b   1.000
_cell.length_c   1.000
_cell.angle_alpha   90.00
_cell.angle_beta   90.00
_cell.angle_gamma   90.00
#
_symmetry.space_group_name_H-M   'P 1'
#
loop_
_entity.id
_entity.type
_entity.pdbx_description
1 polymer ?
#
loop_
_entity_poly.entity_id
_entity_poly.type
_entity_poly.pdbx_seq_one_letter_code
_entity_poly.pdbx_strand_id
1 'polypeptide(L)'
;STSTSMSINSHIVPSSSITATEHENKLRRSKRRRIEASFGPDFITTFLTENIDLDILSDELVSIYLIEEDPKTYNEAMRSIDANFWKEAIKSELDSIVSNHTWDLCDLPNGCKPISSKWIFKKKL
;
A
#
# COMPACT_ATOMS: atom_id res chain seq x y z
N SER A 1 -54.11 37.02 17.68
CA SER A 1 -53.06 36.17 18.24
C SER A 1 -52.17 35.66 17.12
N THR A 2 -51.06 36.33 16.85
CA THR A 2 -50.13 35.99 15.76
C THR A 2 -49.02 35.09 16.30
N SER A 3 -48.88 33.95 15.63
CA SER A 3 -47.88 32.90 15.83
C SER A 3 -46.48 33.39 15.46
N THR A 4 -45.45 33.02 16.21
CA THR A 4 -44.07 32.89 15.71
C THR A 4 -43.32 31.85 16.54
N SER A 5 -42.95 30.77 15.85
CA SER A 5 -42.11 29.67 16.29
C SER A 5 -40.66 30.13 16.50
N MET A 6 -39.98 29.67 17.54
CA MET A 6 -38.54 29.83 17.71
C MET A 6 -37.86 28.47 17.75
N SER A 7 -37.32 28.04 16.60
CA SER A 7 -36.36 26.93 16.49
C SER A 7 -34.97 27.42 16.91
N ILE A 8 -34.29 26.68 17.78
CA ILE A 8 -32.93 26.98 18.23
C ILE A 8 -31.96 26.09 17.44
N ASN A 9 -31.25 26.68 16.48
CA ASN A 9 -30.13 26.06 15.78
C ASN A 9 -28.86 26.20 16.62
N SER A 10 -28.27 25.10 17.08
CA SER A 10 -26.91 25.09 17.65
C SER A 10 -25.87 24.97 16.55
N HIS A 11 -25.56 26.09 15.90
CA HIS A 11 -24.46 26.23 14.96
C HIS A 11 -23.18 26.57 15.75
N ILE A 12 -22.21 25.64 15.81
CA ILE A 12 -20.83 26.01 16.11
C ILE A 12 -20.22 26.52 14.81
N VAL A 13 -20.04 27.84 14.72
CA VAL A 13 -19.34 28.50 13.62
C VAL A 13 -17.90 28.75 14.05
N PRO A 14 -16.88 28.30 13.31
CA PRO A 14 -15.52 28.80 13.49
C PRO A 14 -15.44 30.24 12.98
N SER A 15 -15.02 31.15 13.85
CA SER A 15 -14.83 32.56 13.55
C SER A 15 -13.70 32.80 12.55
N SER A 16 -13.90 33.86 11.75
CA SER A 16 -12.92 34.67 11.01
C SER A 16 -12.23 34.09 9.76
N SER A 17 -12.76 34.53 8.63
CA SER A 17 -12.14 34.62 7.30
C SER A 17 -10.90 35.52 7.31
N ILE A 18 -9.76 35.05 6.79
CA ILE A 18 -8.75 35.89 6.12
C ILE A 18 -8.15 35.09 4.94
N THR A 19 -8.51 35.55 3.73
CA THR A 19 -7.84 35.48 2.42
C THR A 19 -7.36 34.15 1.85
N ALA A 20 -7.91 33.83 0.68
CA ALA A 20 -7.35 32.93 -0.31
C ALA A 20 -5.85 33.20 -0.53
N THR A 21 -5.02 32.24 -0.16
CA THR A 21 -3.72 32.04 -0.78
C THR A 21 -3.65 30.58 -1.19
N GLU A 22 -3.47 30.37 -2.50
CA GLU A 22 -3.29 29.07 -3.11
C GLU A 22 -2.09 28.38 -2.44
N HIS A 23 -2.36 27.48 -1.49
CA HIS A 23 -1.33 26.57 -1.03
C HIS A 23 -1.23 25.47 -2.07
N GLU A 24 -0.39 25.72 -3.08
CA GLU A 24 0.08 24.74 -4.05
C GLU A 24 0.41 23.43 -3.29
N ASN A 25 -0.43 22.42 -3.46
CA ASN A 25 -0.18 21.06 -2.98
C ASN A 25 0.97 20.46 -3.80
N LYS A 26 2.18 21.01 -3.63
CA LYS A 26 3.40 20.36 -4.07
C LYS A 26 3.55 19.11 -3.23
N LEU A 27 3.17 17.98 -3.80
CA LEU A 27 3.62 16.66 -3.35
C LEU A 27 5.10 16.78 -3.03
N ARG A 28 5.51 16.52 -1.79
CA ARG A 28 6.93 16.53 -1.37
C ARG A 28 7.63 15.40 -2.11
N ARG A 29 8.02 15.66 -3.36
CA ARG A 29 8.72 14.70 -4.18
C ARG A 29 10.12 14.54 -3.60
N SER A 30 10.46 13.31 -3.28
CA SER A 30 11.81 12.94 -2.86
C SER A 30 12.83 13.46 -3.86
N LYS A 31 13.85 14.20 -3.36
CA LYS A 31 15.06 14.59 -4.12
C LYS A 31 16.17 13.55 -4.00
N ARG A 32 15.88 12.36 -3.43
CA ARG A 32 16.88 11.33 -3.20
C ARG A 32 17.43 10.90 -4.55
N ARG A 33 18.75 11.07 -4.75
CA ARG A 33 19.43 10.49 -5.91
C ARG A 33 19.29 8.98 -5.82
N ARG A 34 18.89 8.36 -6.92
CA ARG A 34 18.97 6.90 -7.07
C ARG A 34 20.45 6.55 -7.09
N ILE A 35 20.88 5.76 -6.12
CA ILE A 35 22.19 5.14 -6.13
C ILE A 35 21.97 3.78 -6.77
N GLU A 36 22.65 3.51 -7.88
CA GLU A 36 22.68 2.18 -8.47
C GLU A 36 23.37 1.27 -7.47
N ALA A 37 22.65 0.27 -6.98
CA ALA A 37 23.24 -0.74 -6.12
C ALA A 37 23.94 -1.76 -7.03
N SER A 38 25.26 -1.89 -6.87
CA SER A 38 25.99 -3.03 -7.43
C SER A 38 25.75 -4.23 -6.52
N PHE A 39 24.69 -4.97 -6.78
CA PHE A 39 24.55 -6.29 -6.19
C PHE A 39 25.62 -7.18 -6.83
N GLY A 40 26.37 -7.93 -6.03
CA GLY A 40 27.48 -8.79 -6.47
C GLY A 40 26.96 -9.99 -7.29
N PRO A 41 27.38 -11.25 -7.04
CA PRO A 41 26.69 -12.39 -7.66
C PRO A 41 25.18 -12.21 -7.46
N ASP A 42 24.41 -12.27 -8.54
CA ASP A 42 23.05 -11.73 -8.60
C ASP A 42 22.21 -12.19 -7.39
N PHE A 43 21.58 -11.24 -6.71
CA PHE A 43 20.77 -11.48 -5.49
C PHE A 43 19.78 -12.63 -5.71
N ILE A 44 19.26 -12.72 -6.94
CA ILE A 44 18.33 -13.73 -7.42
C ILE A 44 18.95 -15.13 -7.38
N THR A 45 20.16 -15.29 -7.90
CA THR A 45 20.86 -16.58 -7.93
C THR A 45 21.11 -17.08 -6.52
N THR A 46 21.60 -16.21 -5.63
CA THR A 46 21.86 -16.55 -4.23
C THR A 46 20.58 -16.96 -3.51
N PHE A 47 19.51 -16.16 -3.70
CA PHE A 47 18.21 -16.42 -3.10
C PHE A 47 17.59 -17.74 -3.57
N LEU A 48 17.65 -18.04 -4.87
CA LEU A 48 17.09 -19.29 -5.40
C LEU A 48 17.90 -20.51 -4.94
N THR A 49 19.24 -20.43 -4.91
CA THR A 49 20.10 -21.52 -4.46
C THR A 49 19.97 -21.81 -2.96
N GLU A 50 19.62 -20.82 -2.13
CA GLU A 50 19.40 -21.04 -0.70
C GLU A 50 18.03 -21.65 -0.39
N ASN A 51 17.05 -21.46 -1.27
CA ASN A 51 15.67 -21.90 -1.06
C ASN A 51 15.28 -23.15 -1.86
N ILE A 52 16.15 -23.66 -2.75
CA ILE A 52 15.94 -24.83 -3.60
C ILE A 52 17.26 -25.63 -3.68
N ASP A 53 17.20 -26.97 -3.59
CA ASP A 53 18.38 -27.84 -3.68
C ASP A 53 19.19 -27.61 -4.98
N LEU A 54 20.47 -27.23 -4.81
CA LEU A 54 21.40 -26.70 -5.82
C LEU A 54 21.61 -27.57 -7.08
N ASP A 55 21.33 -28.88 -7.02
CA ASP A 55 21.56 -29.81 -8.13
C ASP A 55 20.44 -29.78 -9.20
N ILE A 56 19.36 -29.04 -8.97
CA ILE A 56 18.19 -28.95 -9.87
C ILE A 56 18.02 -27.54 -10.48
N LEU A 57 18.73 -26.53 -9.99
CA LEU A 57 18.64 -25.16 -10.51
C LEU A 57 19.33 -25.05 -11.88
N SER A 58 18.56 -25.32 -12.94
CA SER A 58 18.95 -24.98 -14.29
C SER A 58 18.91 -23.46 -14.48
N ASP A 59 19.81 -22.93 -15.30
CA ASP A 59 19.76 -21.55 -15.80
C ASP A 59 18.36 -21.16 -16.33
N GLU A 60 17.59 -22.16 -16.78
CA GLU A 60 16.21 -22.02 -17.24
C GLU A 60 15.25 -21.55 -16.13
N LEU A 61 15.38 -22.06 -14.90
CA LEU A 61 14.50 -21.69 -13.79
C LEU A 61 14.81 -20.27 -13.27
N VAL A 62 16.09 -19.90 -13.24
CA VAL A 62 16.54 -18.52 -12.95
C VAL A 62 16.01 -17.56 -14.01
N SER A 63 16.12 -17.93 -15.29
CA SER A 63 15.58 -17.16 -16.41
C SER A 63 14.06 -16.96 -16.30
N ILE A 64 13.30 -18.04 -16.01
CA ILE A 64 11.85 -17.96 -15.81
C ILE A 64 11.50 -17.00 -14.68
N TYR A 65 12.21 -17.05 -13.55
CA TYR A 65 11.94 -16.16 -12.42
C TYR A 65 12.25 -14.69 -12.73
N LEU A 66 13.28 -14.40 -13.54
CA LEU A 66 13.58 -13.04 -14.00
C LEU A 66 12.55 -12.50 -15.01
N ILE A 67 11.89 -13.38 -15.74
CA ILE A 67 10.85 -13.05 -16.72
C ILE A 67 9.45 -13.01 -16.06
N GLU A 68 9.29 -13.65 -14.91
CA GLU A 68 8.02 -13.70 -14.18
C GLU A 68 7.56 -12.29 -13.80
N GLU A 69 6.38 -11.89 -14.29
CA GLU A 69 5.81 -10.59 -13.98
C GLU A 69 5.34 -10.50 -12.53
N ASP A 70 5.27 -9.27 -12.00
CA ASP A 70 4.66 -9.01 -10.69
C ASP A 70 3.21 -9.49 -10.66
N PRO A 71 2.78 -10.19 -9.58
CA PRO A 71 1.42 -10.72 -9.50
C PRO A 71 0.40 -9.58 -9.49
N LYS A 72 -0.63 -9.69 -10.33
CA LYS A 72 -1.68 -8.68 -10.47
C LYS A 72 -2.81 -8.88 -9.48
N THR A 73 -2.87 -10.08 -8.88
CA THR A 73 -3.92 -10.46 -7.93
C THR A 73 -3.35 -11.16 -6.71
N TYR A 74 -4.09 -11.12 -5.60
CA TYR A 74 -3.73 -11.85 -4.38
C TYR A 74 -3.55 -13.35 -4.64
N ASN A 75 -4.45 -13.97 -5.41
CA ASN A 75 -4.38 -15.41 -5.71
C ASN A 75 -3.12 -15.78 -6.48
N GLU A 76 -2.66 -14.92 -7.38
CA GLU A 76 -1.41 -15.10 -8.11
C GLU A 76 -0.20 -14.96 -7.18
N ALA A 77 -0.19 -13.93 -6.32
CA ALA A 77 0.85 -13.75 -5.31
C ALA A 77 0.94 -14.97 -4.36
N MET A 78 -0.20 -15.52 -3.92
CA MET A 78 -0.23 -16.70 -3.04
C MET A 78 0.16 -18.01 -3.73
N ARG A 79 0.16 -18.06 -5.06
CA ARG A 79 0.61 -19.22 -5.86
C ARG A 79 2.05 -19.10 -6.34
N SER A 80 2.64 -17.91 -6.27
CA SER A 80 4.04 -17.66 -6.62
C SER A 80 5.00 -18.33 -5.64
N ILE A 81 6.25 -18.50 -6.07
CA ILE A 81 7.35 -18.97 -5.20
C ILE A 81 7.55 -18.06 -3.99
N ASP A 82 7.23 -16.77 -4.13
CA ASP A 82 7.38 -15.76 -3.08
C ASP A 82 6.16 -15.65 -2.16
N ALA A 83 5.24 -16.60 -2.18
CA ALA A 83 3.99 -16.54 -1.42
C ALA A 83 4.19 -16.25 0.08
N ASN A 84 5.26 -16.77 0.67
CA ASN A 84 5.58 -16.51 2.08
C ASN A 84 5.97 -15.05 2.31
N PHE A 85 6.83 -14.48 1.45
CA PHE A 85 7.20 -13.06 1.52
C PHE A 85 5.99 -12.15 1.31
N TRP A 86 5.09 -12.51 0.39
CA TRP A 86 3.86 -11.77 0.19
C TRP A 86 2.96 -11.79 1.42
N LYS A 87 2.83 -12.94 2.10
CA LYS A 87 2.04 -13.04 3.35
C LYS A 87 2.64 -12.18 4.45
N GLU A 88 3.95 -12.23 4.62
CA GLU A 88 4.65 -11.41 5.62
C GLU A 88 4.49 -9.91 5.33
N ALA A 89 4.62 -9.49 4.07
CA ALA A 89 4.42 -8.11 3.67
C ALA A 89 2.98 -7.63 3.92
N ILE A 90 1.97 -8.44 3.56
CA ILE A 90 0.56 -8.13 3.83
C ILE A 90 0.32 -8.00 5.33
N LYS A 91 0.85 -8.94 6.12
CA LYS A 91 0.70 -8.92 7.57
C LYS A 91 1.36 -7.68 8.17
N SER A 92 2.58 -7.36 7.77
CA SER A 92 3.30 -6.16 8.21
C SER A 92 2.52 -4.88 7.88
N GLU A 93 1.92 -4.79 6.69
CA GLU A 93 1.11 -3.64 6.31
C GLU A 93 -0.14 -3.52 7.19
N LEU A 94 -0.87 -4.63 7.40
CA LEU A 94 -2.03 -4.67 8.29
C LEU A 94 -1.68 -4.28 9.73
N ASP A 95 -0.60 -4.85 10.27
CA ASP A 95 -0.11 -4.54 11.61
C ASP A 95 0.25 -3.06 11.73
N SER A 96 0.82 -2.45 10.69
CA SER A 96 1.15 -1.03 10.66
C SER A 96 -0.09 -0.13 10.66
N ILE A 97 -1.16 -0.53 9.97
CA ILE A 97 -2.43 0.21 9.95
C ILE A 97 -3.03 0.22 11.36
N VAL A 98 -3.02 -0.93 12.02
CA VAL A 98 -3.49 -1.09 13.40
C VAL A 98 -2.63 -0.28 14.37
N SER A 99 -1.29 -0.35 14.26
CA SER A 99 -0.37 0.35 15.17
C SER A 99 -0.45 1.87 15.05
N ASN A 100 -0.75 2.37 13.85
CA ASN A 100 -0.87 3.81 13.62
C ASN A 100 -2.20 4.39 14.13
N HIS A 101 -3.15 3.55 14.59
CA HIS A 101 -4.49 3.95 15.03
C HIS A 101 -5.23 4.85 14.01
N THR A 102 -4.92 4.68 12.72
CA THR A 102 -5.45 5.54 11.65
C THR A 102 -6.81 5.04 11.16
N TRP A 103 -7.06 3.73 11.22
CA TRP A 103 -8.24 3.09 10.65
C TRP A 103 -8.79 2.01 11.57
N ASP A 104 -10.05 2.14 11.96
CA ASP A 104 -10.83 1.10 12.63
C ASP A 104 -11.82 0.46 11.64
N LEU A 105 -12.00 -0.86 11.74
CA LEU A 105 -13.02 -1.57 10.95
C LEU A 105 -14.40 -1.31 11.56
N CYS A 106 -15.25 -0.62 10.83
CA CYS A 106 -16.63 -0.32 11.23
C CYS A 106 -17.60 -0.81 10.17
N ASP A 107 -18.81 -1.19 10.60
CA ASP A 107 -19.91 -1.48 9.68
C ASP A 107 -20.23 -0.25 8.84
N LEU A 108 -20.50 -0.46 7.55
CA LEU A 108 -20.82 0.61 6.63
C LEU A 108 -22.19 1.22 7.01
N PRO A 109 -22.27 2.50 7.43
CA PRO A 109 -23.55 3.11 7.76
C PRO A 109 -24.44 3.27 6.53
N ASN A 110 -25.75 3.24 6.78
CA ASN A 110 -26.78 3.30 5.74
C ASN A 110 -26.60 4.57 4.87
N GLY A 111 -26.51 4.37 3.55
CA GLY A 111 -26.39 5.48 2.59
C GLY A 111 -24.96 6.00 2.36
N CYS A 112 -23.96 5.44 3.04
CA CYS A 112 -22.55 5.77 2.80
C CYS A 112 -21.92 4.82 1.77
N LYS A 113 -20.93 5.32 1.04
CA LYS A 113 -20.09 4.51 0.13
C LYS A 113 -18.81 4.11 0.86
N PRO A 114 -18.42 2.82 0.82
CA PRO A 114 -17.17 2.39 1.44
C PRO A 114 -15.99 2.97 0.66
N ILE A 115 -14.88 3.20 1.36
CA ILE A 115 -13.61 3.53 0.72
C ILE A 115 -13.10 2.26 0.03
N SER A 116 -12.78 2.36 -1.26
CA SER A 116 -12.14 1.27 -1.98
C SER A 116 -10.63 1.31 -1.77
N SER A 117 -10.05 0.15 -1.51
CA SER A 117 -8.60 -0.06 -1.47
C SER A 117 -8.20 -1.06 -2.54
N LYS A 118 -7.00 -0.90 -3.12
CA LYS A 118 -6.44 -1.82 -4.10
C LYS A 118 -5.04 -2.24 -3.68
N TRP A 119 -4.79 -3.55 -3.65
CA TRP A 119 -3.46 -4.10 -3.44
C TRP A 119 -2.62 -3.99 -4.71
N ILE A 120 -1.36 -3.60 -4.55
CA ILE A 120 -0.35 -3.55 -5.61
C ILE A 120 0.83 -4.38 -5.12
N PHE A 121 1.10 -5.49 -5.78
CA PHE A 121 2.25 -6.32 -5.50
C PHE A 121 3.39 -5.92 -6.44
N LYS A 122 4.58 -5.72 -5.89
CA LYS A 122 5.77 -5.34 -6.65
C LYS A 122 7.03 -5.94 -6.05
N LYS A 123 7.68 -6.84 -6.78
CA LYS A 123 8.98 -7.40 -6.39
C LYS A 123 10.04 -6.32 -6.56
N LYS A 124 11.07 -6.39 -5.72
CA LYS A 124 12.25 -5.54 -5.84
C LYS A 124 13.40 -6.44 -6.29
N LEU A 125 13.69 -6.38 -7.59
CA LEU A 125 14.89 -6.97 -8.20
C LEU A 125 16.09 -6.08 -7.93
#